data_AF-A0A2V8GSE4-F1
#
_entry.id   AF-A0A2V8GSE4-F1
#
_cell.length_a   1.000
_cell.length_b   1.000
_cell.length_c   1.000
_cell.angle_alpha   90.00
_cell.angle_beta   90.00
_cell.angle_gamma   90.00
#
_symmetry.space_group_name_H-M   'P 1'
#
loop_
_entity.id
_entity.type
_entity.pdbx_description
1 polymer ?
#
loop_
_entity_poly.entity_id
_entity_poly.type
_entity_poly.pdbx_seq_one_letter_code
_entity_poly.pdbx_strand_id
1 'polypeptide(L)' 'SALLMLQHIGETPMADRIMRALGVVLTEDQVRTRDLGGTASTTEFADAICRRLAA' A
#
# COMPACT_ATOMS: atom_id res chain seq x y z
N SER A 1 -3.33 -5.35 8.72
CA SER A 1 -2.80 -5.62 10.08
C SER A 1 -1.58 -4.77 10.42
N ALA A 2 -0.55 -4.67 9.57
CA ALA A 2 0.69 -3.93 9.87
C ALA A 2 0.48 -2.44 10.24
N LEU A 3 -0.41 -1.72 9.54
CA LEU A 3 -0.73 -0.32 9.85
C LEU A 3 -1.24 -0.11 11.27
N LEU A 4 -2.16 -0.99 11.73
CA LEU A 4 -2.69 -0.95 13.10
C LEU A 4 -1.61 -1.23 14.14
N MET A 5 -0.68 -2.14 13.83
CA MET A 5 0.46 -2.43 14.71
C MET A 5 1.38 -1.21 14.83
N LEU A 6 1.72 -0.56 13.71
CA LEU A 6 2.52 0.66 13.71
C LEU A 6 1.86 1.77 14.54
N GLN A 7 0.57 1.99 14.37
CA GLN A 7 -0.19 2.94 15.19
C GLN A 7 -0.14 2.58 16.68
N HIS A 8 -0.27 1.29 17.02
CA HIS A 8 -0.24 0.83 18.41
C HIS A 8 1.12 1.06 19.10
N ILE A 9 2.24 0.91 18.36
CA ILE A 9 3.59 1.15 18.90
C ILE A 9 4.04 2.62 18.82
N GLY A 10 3.16 3.54 18.38
CA GLY A 10 3.45 4.96 18.27
C GLY A 10 4.08 5.40 16.94
N GLU A 11 4.26 4.49 15.99
CA GLU A 11 4.80 4.74 14.65
C GLU A 11 3.72 5.23 13.65
N THR A 12 2.82 6.10 14.11
CA THR A 12 1.73 6.66 13.30
C THR A 12 2.20 7.36 12.03
N PRO A 13 3.29 8.18 12.03
CA PRO A 13 3.75 8.83 10.80
C PRO A 13 4.12 7.84 9.69
N MET A 14 4.70 6.69 10.05
CA MET A 14 5.03 5.65 9.07
C MET A 14 3.77 4.92 8.59
N ALA A 15 2.83 4.65 9.49
CA ALA A 15 1.54 4.07 9.12
C ALA A 15 0.80 4.97 8.10
N ASP A 16 0.76 6.27 8.34
CA ASP A 16 0.07 7.23 7.46
C ASP A 16 0.73 7.31 6.07
N ARG A 17 2.06 7.25 6.01
CA ARG A 17 2.81 7.19 4.74
C ARG A 17 2.46 5.93 3.94
N ILE A 18 2.45 4.76 4.59
CA ILE A 18 2.10 3.49 3.93
C ILE A 18 0.64 3.52 3.48
N MET A 19 -0.28 4.03 4.30
CA MET A 19 -1.71 4.14 3.94
C MET A 19 -1.91 5.04 2.72
N ARG A 20 -1.22 6.18 2.67
CA ARG A 20 -1.26 7.08 1.51
C ARG A 20 -0.74 6.40 0.24
N ALA A 21 0.42 5.74 0.33
CA ALA A 21 0.99 5.01 -0.81
C ALA A 21 0.03 3.93 -1.32
N LEU A 22 -0.56 3.14 -0.40
CA LEU A 22 -1.57 2.13 -0.75
C LEU A 22 -2.77 2.75 -1.48
N GLY A 23 -3.32 3.85 -0.95
CA GLY A 23 -4.46 4.53 -1.56
C GLY A 23 -4.15 4.96 -2.99
N VAL A 24 -3.01 5.62 -3.17
CA VAL A 24 -2.51 6.08 -4.47
C VAL A 24 -2.32 4.92 -5.46
N VAL A 25 -1.77 3.79 -5.04
CA VAL A 25 -1.62 2.61 -5.91
C VAL A 25 -2.98 2.09 -6.39
N LEU A 26 -3.99 2.10 -5.53
CA LEU A 26 -5.34 1.61 -5.85
C LEU A 26 -6.17 2.58 -6.71
N THR A 27 -5.97 3.89 -6.53
CA THR A 27 -6.80 4.94 -7.16
C THR A 27 -6.14 5.59 -8.36
N GLU A 28 -4.85 5.94 -8.28
CA GLU A 28 -4.12 6.61 -9.35
C GLU A 28 -3.44 5.61 -10.27
N ASP A 29 -2.64 4.69 -9.71
CA ASP A 29 -1.89 3.71 -10.53
C ASP A 29 -2.77 2.57 -11.04
N GLN A 30 -3.95 2.37 -10.43
CA GLN A 30 -4.90 1.32 -10.77
C GLN A 30 -4.29 -0.09 -10.75
N VAL A 31 -3.21 -0.30 -9.98
CA VAL A 31 -2.60 -1.63 -9.81
C VAL A 31 -3.44 -2.39 -8.80
N ARG A 32 -4.08 -3.47 -9.26
CA ARG A 32 -5.01 -4.25 -8.45
C ARG A 32 -4.76 -5.74 -8.64
N THR A 33 -4.88 -6.47 -7.55
CA THR A 33 -4.88 -7.93 -7.58
C THR A 33 -6.17 -8.48 -8.19
N ARG A 34 -6.17 -9.77 -8.54
CA ARG A 34 -7.31 -10.43 -9.20
C ARG A 34 -8.62 -10.33 -8.43
N ASP A 35 -8.58 -10.45 -7.11
CA ASP A 35 -9.74 -10.32 -6.22
C ASP A 35 -10.34 -8.90 -6.20
N LEU A 36 -9.56 -7.89 -6.56
CA LEU A 36 -10.00 -6.51 -6.73
C LEU A 36 -10.29 -6.15 -8.20
N GLY A 37 -10.41 -7.15 -9.08
CA GLY A 37 -10.74 -6.97 -10.49
C GLY A 37 -9.57 -6.54 -11.38
N GLY A 38 -8.33 -6.63 -10.89
CA GLY A 38 -7.12 -6.40 -11.69
C GLY A 38 -6.44 -7.69 -12.15
N THR A 39 -5.20 -7.55 -12.61
CA THR A 39 -4.37 -8.66 -13.10
C THR A 39 -3.03 -8.78 -12.37
N ALA A 40 -2.75 -7.89 -11.41
CA ALA A 40 -1.47 -7.91 -10.70
C ALA A 40 -1.39 -9.12 -9.76
N SER A 41 -0.20 -9.70 -9.68
CA SER A 41 0.17 -10.62 -8.62
C SER A 41 0.37 -9.89 -7.29
N THR A 42 0.42 -10.66 -6.20
CA THR A 42 0.73 -10.13 -4.86
C THR A 42 2.06 -9.37 -4.84
N THR A 43 3.08 -9.91 -5.51
CA THR A 43 4.42 -9.29 -5.58
C THR A 43 4.38 -7.98 -6.35
N GLU A 44 3.73 -7.95 -7.51
CA GLU A 44 3.63 -6.72 -8.32
C GLU A 44 2.88 -5.61 -7.58
N PHE A 45 1.82 -5.97 -6.85
CA PHE A 45 1.07 -5.02 -6.03
C PHE A 45 1.91 -4.48 -4.86
N ALA A 46 2.64 -5.36 -4.16
CA ALA A 46 3.55 -4.95 -3.08
C ALA A 46 4.68 -4.03 -3.60
N ASP A 47 5.28 -4.38 -4.74
CA ASP A 47 6.32 -3.57 -5.37
C ASP A 47 5.81 -2.18 -5.78
N ALA A 48 4.57 -2.08 -6.26
CA ALA A 48 3.94 -0.79 -6.57
C ALA A 48 3.82 0.09 -5.33
N ILE A 49 3.42 -0.47 -4.19
CA ILE A 49 3.35 0.24 -2.91
C ILE A 49 4.74 0.70 -2.48
N CYS A 50 5.76 -0.17 -2.55
CA CYS A 50 7.14 0.17 -2.21
C CYS A 50 7.67 1.32 -3.07
N ARG A 51 7.38 1.32 -4.38
CA ARG A 51 7.76 2.42 -5.28
C ARG A 51 7.10 3.75 -4.89
N ARG A 52 5.78 3.75 -4.61
CA ARG A 52 5.07 4.96 -4.17
C ARG A 52 5.51 5.45 -2.78
N LEU A 53 5.99 4.56 -1.91
CA LEU A 53 6.52 4.92 -0.60
C LEU A 53 7.91 5.58 -0.65
N ALA A 54 8.70 5.21 -1.66
CA ALA A 54 10.06 5.72 -1.89
C ALA A 54 10.10 7.04 -2.68
N ALA A 55 8.98 7.42 -3.33
CA ALA A 55 8.79 8.70 -4.00
C ALA A 55 8.50 9.83 -3.00
#